data_AF-A0A3Q0IRR4-F1
#
_entry.id   AF-A0A3Q0IRR4-F1
#
_cell.length_a   1.000
_cell.length_b   1.000
_cell.length_c   1.000
_cell.angle_alpha   90.00
_cell.angle_beta   90.00
_cell.angle_gamma   90.00
#
_symmetry.space_group_name_H-M   'P 1'
#
loop_
_entity.id
_entity.type
_entity.pdbx_description
1 polymer ?
#
loop_
_entity_poly.entity_id
_entity_poly.type
_entity_poly.pdbx_seq_one_letter_code
_entity_poly.pdbx_strand_id
1 'polypeptide(L)'
;MIVSNIYEILISSGTGNTIIKAVNVLKEHNVQEENIILSNLFSTPMATKCVLTTFPQLKMLTSEIHQIAPNHFGQKYFGTD
;
A
#
# COMPACT_ATOMS: atom_id res chain seq x y z
N MET A 1 -20.92 1.85 17.37
CA MET A 1 -19.78 2.78 17.46
C MET A 1 -18.62 2.15 16.68
N ILE A 2 -18.60 2.33 15.37
CA ILE A 2 -17.48 1.92 14.51
C ILE A 2 -16.90 3.22 13.98
N VAL A 3 -15.88 3.74 14.64
CA VAL A 3 -15.03 4.81 14.10
C VAL A 3 -13.72 4.14 13.73
N SER A 4 -13.80 3.19 12.79
CA SER A 4 -12.62 2.59 12.19
C SER A 4 -12.18 3.54 11.09
N ASN A 5 -11.29 4.49 11.41
CA ASN A 5 -10.61 5.31 10.42
C ASN A 5 -9.63 4.41 9.64
N ILE A 6 -10.18 3.64 8.70
CA ILE A 6 -9.44 2.78 7.78
C ILE A 6 -8.97 3.68 6.64
N TYR A 7 -7.66 3.86 6.53
CA TYR A 7 -7.05 4.61 5.43
C TYR A 7 -6.60 3.62 4.34
N GLU A 8 -7.36 3.51 3.27
CA GLU A 8 -7.02 2.70 2.10
C GLU A 8 -6.04 3.44 1.18
N ILE A 9 -4.89 2.82 0.90
CA ILE A 9 -3.84 3.37 0.04
C ILE A 9 -3.68 2.48 -1.20
N LEU A 10 -4.28 2.90 -2.33
CA LEU A 10 -4.14 2.20 -3.61
C LEU A 10 -2.90 2.70 -4.37
N ILE A 11 -1.79 1.97 -4.30
CA ILE A 11 -0.54 2.34 -5.02
C ILE A 11 0.11 1.13 -5.69
N SER A 12 0.50 1.27 -6.96
CA SER A 12 1.32 0.30 -7.70
C SER A 12 2.71 0.19 -7.04
N SER A 13 2.99 -0.95 -6.42
CA SER A 13 4.16 -1.11 -5.58
C SER A 13 5.33 -1.73 -6.36
N GLY A 14 6.07 -0.91 -7.10
CA GLY A 14 7.36 -1.32 -7.68
C GLY A 14 8.43 -1.54 -6.62
N THR A 15 8.62 -0.57 -5.71
CA THR A 15 9.66 -0.61 -4.66
C THR A 15 9.16 -0.38 -3.23
N GLY A 16 7.88 0.00 -3.04
CA GLY A 16 7.32 0.31 -1.72
C GLY A 16 7.53 1.75 -1.23
N ASN A 17 8.41 2.53 -1.86
CA ASN A 17 8.75 3.90 -1.42
C ASN A 17 7.55 4.85 -1.33
N THR A 18 6.64 4.79 -2.29
CA THR A 18 5.46 5.68 -2.29
C THR A 18 4.51 5.35 -1.14
N ILE A 19 4.36 4.07 -0.81
CA ILE A 19 3.58 3.62 0.36
C ILE A 19 4.24 4.12 1.64
N ILE A 20 5.57 4.00 1.74
CA ILE A 20 6.31 4.48 2.92
C ILE A 20 6.09 5.97 3.16
N LYS A 21 6.16 6.78 2.11
CA LYS A 21 5.87 8.22 2.21
C LYS A 21 4.44 8.49 2.67
N ALA A 22 3.45 7.79 2.12
CA ALA A 22 2.06 7.95 2.51
C ALA A 22 1.81 7.57 3.99
N VAL A 23 2.39 6.45 4.46
CA VAL A 23 2.30 6.04 5.86
C VAL A 23 2.98 7.06 6.79
N ASN A 24 4.13 7.62 6.40
CA ASN A 24 4.77 8.67 7.20
C ASN A 24 3.90 9.91 7.36
N VAL A 25 3.22 10.36 6.29
CA VAL A 25 2.26 11.48 6.37
C VAL A 25 1.12 11.17 7.35
N LEU A 26 0.60 9.95 7.36
CA LEU A 26 -0.42 9.53 8.34
C LEU A 26 0.13 9.58 9.78
N LYS A 27 1.36 9.10 9.99
CA LYS A 27 2.03 9.14 11.30
C LYS A 27 2.29 10.57 11.78
N GLU A 28 2.67 11.49 10.88
CA GLU A 28 2.81 12.93 11.17
C GLU A 28 1.49 13.55 11.66
N HIS A 29 0.35 13.00 11.25
CA HIS A 29 -0.99 13.41 11.71
C HIS A 29 -1.50 12.56 12.89
N ASN A 30 -0.60 11.87 13.61
CA ASN A 30 -0.88 11.05 14.79
C ASN A 30 -1.77 9.83 14.53
N VAL A 31 -1.81 9.31 13.30
CA VAL A 31 -2.43 8.00 13.03
C VAL A 31 -1.50 6.90 13.54
N GLN A 32 -2.01 6.05 14.42
CA GLN A 32 -1.27 4.90 14.95
C GLN A 32 -1.12 3.83 13.86
N GLU A 33 0.03 3.15 13.85
CA GLU A 33 0.41 2.23 12.78
C GLU A 33 -0.51 1.01 12.70
N GLU A 34 -0.94 0.48 13.85
CA GLU A 34 -1.88 -0.64 14.00
C GLU A 34 -3.29 -0.33 13.45
N ASN A 35 -3.60 0.95 13.25
CA ASN A 35 -4.86 1.41 12.67
C ASN A 35 -4.76 1.61 11.15
N ILE A 36 -3.59 1.36 10.55
CA ILE A 36 -3.38 1.49 9.11
C ILE A 36 -3.54 0.12 8.44
N ILE A 37 -4.42 0.06 7.43
CA ILE A 37 -4.61 -1.10 6.57
C ILE A 37 -4.25 -0.71 5.15
N LEU A 38 -3.17 -1.28 4.63
CA LEU A 38 -2.81 -1.14 3.22
C LEU A 38 -3.61 -2.14 2.39
N SER A 39 -4.56 -1.64 1.60
CA SER A 39 -5.33 -2.43 0.63
C SER A 39 -4.79 -2.16 -0.77
N ASN A 40 -4.31 -3.19 -1.46
CA ASN A 40 -3.83 -3.08 -2.84
C ASN A 40 -4.24 -4.29 -3.69
N LEU A 41 -4.26 -4.12 -5.01
CA LEU A 41 -4.57 -5.20 -5.94
C LEU A 41 -3.36 -6.11 -6.18
N PHE A 42 -2.20 -5.50 -6.43
CA PHE A 42 -0.98 -6.22 -6.77
C PHE A 42 0.19 -5.72 -5.92
N SER A 43 1.07 -6.63 -5.52
CA SER A 43 2.34 -6.28 -4.88
C SER A 43 3.52 -7.08 -5.40
N THR A 44 4.73 -6.55 -5.24
CA THR A 44 5.96 -7.31 -5.45
C THR A 44 6.50 -7.82 -4.12
N PRO A 45 7.13 -9.01 -4.06
CA PRO A 45 7.71 -9.53 -2.82
C PRO A 45 8.67 -8.52 -2.16
N MET A 46 9.43 -7.79 -2.98
CA MET A 46 10.35 -6.75 -2.52
C MET A 46 9.59 -5.59 -1.86
N ALA A 47 8.54 -5.07 -2.49
CA ALA A 47 7.76 -3.98 -1.92
C ALA A 47 6.99 -4.42 -0.66
N THR A 48 6.37 -5.60 -0.68
CA THR A 48 5.70 -6.18 0.50
C THR A 48 6.66 -6.28 1.69
N LYS A 49 7.85 -6.87 1.47
CA LYS A 49 8.88 -6.97 2.51
C LYS A 49 9.33 -5.61 2.99
N CYS A 50 9.61 -4.68 2.08
CA CYS A 50 10.05 -3.33 2.43
C CYS A 50 9.03 -2.62 3.34
N VAL A 51 7.74 -2.65 2.98
CA VAL A 51 6.68 -2.00 3.77
C VAL A 51 6.50 -2.67 5.14
N LEU A 52 6.37 -4.00 5.19
CA LEU A 52 6.12 -4.73 6.45
C LEU A 52 7.33 -4.74 7.39
N THR A 53 8.55 -4.62 6.86
CA THR A 53 9.75 -4.43 7.71
C THR A 53 9.85 -3.01 8.25
N THR A 54 9.35 -2.02 7.50
CA THR A 54 9.36 -0.61 7.93
C THR A 54 8.24 -0.32 8.94
N PHE A 55 7.06 -0.93 8.75
CA PHE A 55 5.87 -0.74 9.58
C PHE A 55 5.29 -2.10 10.02
N PRO A 56 5.89 -2.74 11.03
CA PRO A 56 5.53 -4.10 11.44
C PRO A 56 4.11 -4.24 12.04
N GLN A 57 3.49 -3.16 12.50
CA GLN A 57 2.12 -3.17 13.06
C GLN A 57 1.04 -2.90 12.00
N LEU A 58 1.44 -2.43 10.81
CA LEU A 58 0.54 -2.20 9.68
C LEU A 58 0.04 -3.53 9.13
N LYS A 59 -1.24 -3.59 8.77
CA LYS A 59 -1.84 -4.76 8.10
C LYS A 59 -1.89 -4.54 6.60
N MET A 60 -1.49 -5.53 5.82
CA MET A 60 -1.57 -5.49 4.35
C MET A 60 -2.57 -6.53 3.85
N LEU A 61 -3.48 -6.09 2.98
CA LEU A 61 -4.39 -6.93 2.22
C LEU A 61 -4.07 -6.75 0.73
N THR A 62 -3.66 -7.83 0.07
CA THR A 62 -3.32 -7.81 -1.35
C THR A 62 -4.03 -8.94 -2.09
N SER A 63 -4.47 -8.70 -3.33
CA SER A 63 -5.11 -9.76 -4.14
C SER A 63 -4.09 -10.70 -4.76
N GLU A 64 -2.93 -10.16 -5.18
CA GLU A 64 -1.88 -10.94 -5.83
C GLU A 64 -0.48 -10.42 -5.47
N ILE A 65 0.46 -11.35 -5.25
CA ILE A 65 1.88 -11.04 -5.13
C ILE A 65 2.60 -11.62 -6.35
N HIS A 66 3.19 -10.76 -7.18
CA HIS A 66 3.89 -11.14 -8.40
C HIS A 66 5.28 -10.49 -8.48
N GLN A 67 6.25 -11.11 -9.16
CA GLN A 67 7.62 -10.58 -9.19
C GLN A 67 7.74 -9.21 -9.88
N ILE A 68 6.83 -8.93 -10.81
CA ILE A 68 6.84 -7.72 -11.63
C ILE A 68 5.57 -6.93 -11.37
N ALA A 69 5.70 -5.64 -11.11
CA ALA A 69 4.55 -4.75 -10.98
C ALA A 69 3.82 -4.62 -12.33
N PRO A 70 2.49 -4.67 -12.37
CA PRO A 70 1.73 -4.53 -13.61
C PRO A 70 1.73 -3.06 -14.06
N ASN A 71 2.81 -2.65 -14.73
CA ASN A 71 3.08 -1.26 -15.12
C ASN A 71 2.04 -0.66 -16.08
N HIS A 72 1.28 -1.51 -16.78
CA HIS A 72 0.24 -1.09 -17.73
C HIS A 72 -1.17 -1.09 -17.15
N PHE A 73 -1.35 -1.43 -15.86
CA PHE A 73 -2.68 -1.46 -15.25
C PHE A 73 -3.35 -0.09 -15.32
N GLY A 74 -2.65 0.99 -14.99
CA GLY A 74 -3.21 2.34 -15.01
C GLY A 74 -3.67 2.75 -16.41
N GLN A 75 -2.82 2.56 -17.42
CA GLN A 75 -3.13 2.88 -18.83
C GLN A 75 -4.37 2.12 -19.31
N LYS A 76 -4.41 0.81 -19.04
CA LYS A 76 -5.51 -0.06 -19.46
C LYS A 76 -6.81 0.19 -18.67
N TYR A 77 -6.72 0.48 -17.38
CA TYR A 77 -7.87 0.75 -16.51
C TYR A 77 -8.53 2.09 -16.84
N PHE A 78 -7.73 3.13 -17.08
CA PHE A 78 -8.24 4.47 -17.39
C PHE A 78 -8.43 4.74 -18.88
N GLY A 79 -8.06 3.79 -19.76
CA GLY A 79 -8.20 3.92 -21.22
C GLY A 79 -7.29 4.99 -21.81
N THR A 80 -6.07 5.12 -21.30
CA THR A 80 -5.07 6.12 -21.71
C THR A 80 -3.88 5.50 -22.43
N ASP A 81 -4.11 4.38 -23.13
CA ASP A 81 -3.16 3.87 -24.14
C ASP A 81 -3.04 4.84 -25.33
#